data_AF-A0A760MQQ7-F1
#
_entry.id   AF-A0A760MQQ7-F1
#
_cell.length_a   1.000
_cell.length_b   1.000
_cell.length_c   1.000
_cell.angle_alpha   90.00
_cell.angle_beta   90.00
_cell.angle_gamma   90.00
#
_symmetry.space_group_name_H-M   'P 1'
#
loop_
_entity.id
_entity.type
_entity.pdbx_description
1 polymer ?
#
loop_
_entity_poly.entity_id
_entity_poly.type
_entity_poly.pdbx_seq_one_letter_code
_entity_poly.pdbx_strand_id
1 'polypeptide(L)'
;MFALADVNSFYASCEKVFRPDLRDRPVVVLSNNDGCVIARSAEAKRLGIKMGVPWFQLKSVKFPEPVIAFSSNYALYASMSNRVMVHLEALAPRVEQYSIDEMFLDIRGIDSCIDFEDFGRQ
;
A
#
# COMPACT_ATOMS: atom_id res chain seq x y z
N MET A 1 24.39 0.36 -6.36
CA MET A 1 23.53 1.23 -5.55
C MET A 1 22.11 0.84 -5.85
N PHE A 2 21.25 0.77 -4.83
CA PHE A 2 19.86 0.34 -4.98
C PHE A 2 18.93 1.38 -4.38
N ALA A 3 17.80 1.61 -5.05
CA ALA A 3 16.64 2.27 -4.47
C ALA A 3 15.62 1.21 -4.05
N LEU A 4 14.91 1.46 -2.95
CA LEU A 4 13.78 0.66 -2.52
C LEU A 4 12.50 1.46 -2.80
N ALA A 5 11.60 0.89 -3.59
CA ALA A 5 10.24 1.38 -3.76
C ALA A 5 9.29 0.54 -2.88
N ASP A 6 8.54 1.20 -2.01
CA ASP A 6 7.57 0.59 -1.08
C ASP A 6 6.25 1.37 -1.17
N VAL A 7 5.15 0.68 -1.50
CA VAL A 7 3.84 1.30 -1.65
C VAL A 7 3.11 1.43 -0.31
N ASN A 8 3.01 2.67 0.16
CA ASN A 8 2.32 3.02 1.39
C ASN A 8 0.93 2.37 1.55
N SER A 9 0.79 1.56 2.61
CA SER A 9 -0.49 0.97 3.04
C SER A 9 -1.21 0.23 1.90
N PHE A 10 -0.45 -0.54 1.12
CA PHE A 10 -0.81 -1.03 -0.21
C PHE A 10 -2.26 -1.51 -0.38
N TYR A 11 -2.73 -2.49 0.41
CA TYR A 11 -4.10 -3.00 0.25
C TYR A 11 -5.16 -1.94 0.53
N ALA A 12 -5.00 -1.14 1.58
CA ALA A 12 -5.94 -0.04 1.87
C ALA A 12 -5.91 1.03 0.76
N SER A 13 -4.73 1.29 0.18
CA SER A 13 -4.59 2.20 -0.97
C SER A 13 -5.25 1.65 -2.24
N CYS A 14 -5.19 0.34 -2.48
CA CYS A 14 -5.88 -0.32 -3.58
C CYS A 14 -7.41 -0.18 -3.48
N GLU A 15 -7.98 -0.32 -2.28
CA GLU A 15 -9.43 -0.11 -2.08
C GLU A 15 -9.85 1.35 -2.29
N LYS A 16 -8.95 2.30 -1.99
CA LYS A 16 -9.21 3.75 -2.09
C LYS A 16 -9.00 4.32 -3.50
N VAL A 17 -8.11 3.75 -4.32
CA VAL A 17 -7.61 4.39 -5.55
C VAL A 17 -8.72 4.74 -6.55
N PHE A 18 -9.76 3.92 -6.65
CA PHE A 18 -10.91 4.14 -7.55
C PHE A 18 -12.16 4.66 -6.82
N ARG A 19 -12.03 5.06 -5.55
CA ARG A 19 -13.13 5.47 -4.67
C ARG A 19 -12.87 6.84 -4.07
N PRO A 20 -13.18 7.93 -4.81
CA PRO A 20 -12.96 9.30 -4.33
C PRO A 20 -13.66 9.59 -3.00
N ASP A 21 -14.80 8.94 -2.74
CA ASP A 21 -15.56 9.03 -1.50
C ASP A 21 -14.81 8.48 -0.28
N LEU A 22 -13.78 7.66 -0.49
CA LEU A 22 -12.94 7.08 0.56
C LEU A 22 -11.64 7.86 0.80
N ARG A 23 -11.34 8.90 0.03
CA ARG A 23 -10.01 9.58 0.04
C ARG A 23 -9.52 9.93 1.45
N ASP A 24 -10.38 10.53 2.26
CA ASP A 24 -10.06 10.98 3.61
C ASP A 24 -10.72 10.12 4.70
N ARG A 25 -11.14 8.89 4.35
CA ARG A 25 -11.84 7.98 5.27
C ARG A 25 -10.90 6.93 5.89
N PRO A 26 -11.14 6.51 7.15
CA PRO A 26 -10.40 5.42 7.78
C PRO A 26 -10.80 4.11 7.14
N VAL A 27 -9.90 3.59 6.30
CA VAL A 27 -10.02 2.28 5.68
C VAL A 27 -9.10 1.27 6.36
N VAL A 28 -9.63 0.08 6.63
CA VAL A 28 -8.88 -1.12 7.03
C VAL A 28 -9.20 -2.27 6.08
N VAL A 29 -8.22 -3.13 5.83
CA VAL A 29 -8.41 -4.39 5.09
C VAL A 29 -8.21 -5.54 6.06
N LEU A 30 -9.12 -6.51 6.01
CA LEU A 30 -9.17 -7.66 6.89
C LEU A 30 -8.59 -8.89 6.20
N SER A 31 -8.01 -9.80 6.98
CA SER A 31 -7.51 -11.10 6.51
C SER A 31 -8.63 -11.98 5.94
N ASN A 32 -8.25 -13.16 5.43
CA ASN A 32 -9.19 -14.24 5.16
C ASN A 32 -10.16 -14.46 6.33
N ASN A 33 -11.42 -14.68 6.00
CA ASN A 33 -12.54 -14.82 6.94
C ASN A 33 -12.71 -13.64 7.91
N ASP A 34 -12.23 -12.45 7.53
CA ASP A 34 -12.32 -11.21 8.32
C ASP A 34 -11.75 -11.35 9.74
N GLY A 35 -10.70 -12.16 9.89
CA GLY A 35 -10.13 -12.51 11.19
C GLY A 35 -9.45 -11.33 11.89
N CYS A 36 -8.53 -10.66 11.22
CA CYS A 36 -7.77 -9.53 11.77
C CYS A 36 -7.46 -8.45 10.73
N VAL A 37 -7.07 -7.26 11.20
CA VAL A 37 -6.65 -6.15 10.34
C VAL A 37 -5.25 -6.44 9.77
N ILE A 38 -5.12 -6.49 8.44
CA ILE A 38 -3.86 -6.75 7.74
C ILE A 38 -3.32 -5.55 6.97
N ALA A 39 -4.16 -4.54 6.71
CA ALA A 39 -3.71 -3.24 6.22
C ALA A 39 -4.60 -2.12 6.76
N ARG A 40 -4.04 -0.92 6.84
CA ARG A 40 -4.69 0.25 7.43
C ARG A 40 -4.21 1.52 6.75
N SER A 41 -5.15 2.34 6.32
CA SER A 41 -4.92 3.69 5.81
C SER A 41 -4.28 4.59 6.88
N ALA A 42 -3.72 5.74 6.46
CA ALA A 42 -3.16 6.72 7.38
C ALA A 42 -4.22 7.23 8.38
N GLU A 43 -5.45 7.41 7.91
CA GLU A 43 -6.63 7.78 8.71
C GLU A 43 -6.88 6.73 9.81
N ALA A 44 -6.94 5.45 9.45
CA ALA A 44 -7.13 4.36 10.41
C ALA A 44 -5.98 4.25 11.42
N LYS A 45 -4.73 4.52 11.00
CA LYS A 45 -3.56 4.57 11.89
C LYS A 45 -3.71 5.68 12.94
N ARG A 46 -4.22 6.87 12.56
CA ARG A 46 -4.46 8.00 13.48
C ARG A 46 -5.52 7.69 14.54
N LEU A 47 -6.47 6.80 14.23
CA LEU A 47 -7.45 6.29 15.18
C LEU A 47 -6.89 5.26 16.18
N GLY A 48 -5.59 4.95 16.12
CA GLY A 48 -4.94 4.01 17.02
C GLY A 48 -5.19 2.53 16.68
N ILE A 49 -5.81 2.25 15.52
CA ILE A 49 -6.06 0.87 15.07
C ILE A 49 -4.73 0.20 14.76
N LYS A 50 -4.37 -0.84 15.51
CA LYS A 50 -3.10 -1.56 15.37
C LYS A 50 -3.16 -2.61 14.27
N MET A 51 -1.99 -2.97 13.72
CA MET A 51 -1.87 -4.08 12.78
C MET A 51 -2.11 -5.41 13.52
N GLY A 52 -2.75 -6.37 12.86
CA GLY A 52 -2.98 -7.73 13.37
C GLY A 52 -4.06 -7.83 14.46
N VAL A 53 -4.69 -6.71 14.85
CA VAL A 53 -5.77 -6.75 15.84
C VAL A 53 -6.96 -7.54 15.28
N PRO A 54 -7.53 -8.48 16.06
CA PRO A 54 -8.70 -9.22 15.62
C PRO A 54 -9.90 -8.30 15.37
N TRP A 55 -10.58 -8.50 14.24
CA TRP A 55 -11.67 -7.60 13.83
C TRP A 55 -12.83 -7.61 14.83
N PHE A 56 -13.11 -8.76 15.46
CA PHE A 56 -14.18 -8.87 16.47
C PHE A 56 -13.97 -7.95 17.68
N GLN A 57 -12.72 -7.57 17.99
CA GLN A 57 -12.41 -6.64 19.07
C GLN A 57 -12.69 -5.20 18.65
N LEU A 58 -12.52 -4.88 17.37
CA LEU A 58 -12.72 -3.52 16.83
C LEU A 58 -14.16 -3.24 16.42
N LYS A 59 -14.91 -4.23 15.93
CA LYS A 59 -16.24 -4.02 15.36
C LYS A 59 -17.25 -3.39 16.34
N SER A 60 -17.00 -3.53 17.64
CA SER A 60 -17.84 -2.96 18.72
C SER A 60 -17.25 -1.68 19.33
N VAL A 61 -16.04 -1.28 18.93
CA VAL A 61 -15.37 -0.07 19.43
C VAL A 61 -16.00 1.14 18.76
N LYS A 62 -16.29 2.17 19.56
CA LYS A 62 -16.73 3.46 19.05
C LYS A 62 -15.51 4.32 18.73
N PHE A 63 -15.31 4.58 17.45
CA PHE A 63 -14.32 5.53 16.97
C PHE A 63 -14.94 6.92 16.77
N PRO A 64 -14.15 8.00 16.84
CA PRO A 64 -14.61 9.36 16.54
C PRO A 64 -15.23 9.51 15.13
N GLU A 65 -14.80 8.68 14.18
CA GLU A 65 -15.31 8.64 12.81
C GLU A 65 -15.51 7.19 12.35
N PRO A 66 -16.44 6.93 11.39
CA PRO A 66 -16.73 5.57 10.97
C PRO A 66 -15.55 4.94 10.20
N VAL A 67 -15.09 3.80 10.70
CA VAL A 67 -14.06 2.96 10.07
C VAL A 67 -14.72 2.07 9.02
N ILE A 68 -14.17 2.08 7.82
CA ILE A 68 -14.64 1.31 6.67
C ILE A 68 -13.73 0.09 6.55
N ALA A 69 -14.31 -1.11 6.63
CA ALA A 69 -13.58 -2.36 6.53
C ALA A 69 -13.88 -3.06 5.21
N PHE A 70 -12.85 -3.61 4.59
CA PHE A 70 -12.95 -4.48 3.42
C PHE A 70 -12.39 -5.85 3.73
N SER A 71 -13.06 -6.91 3.27
CA SER A 71 -12.45 -8.23 3.18
C SER A 71 -11.34 -8.20 2.13
N SER A 72 -10.30 -9.02 2.31
CA SER A 72 -9.18 -9.09 1.36
C SER A 72 -9.63 -9.42 -0.07
N ASN A 73 -9.23 -8.59 -1.03
CA ASN A 73 -9.40 -8.82 -2.46
C ASN A 73 -8.04 -9.05 -3.15
N TYR A 74 -7.50 -10.26 -3.03
CA TYR A 74 -6.17 -10.58 -3.55
C TYR A 74 -6.05 -10.47 -5.07
N ALA A 75 -7.15 -10.66 -5.82
CA ALA A 75 -7.14 -10.48 -7.27
C ALA A 75 -6.91 -9.01 -7.64
N LEU A 76 -7.59 -8.08 -6.96
CA LEU A 76 -7.35 -6.65 -7.11
C LEU A 76 -5.91 -6.29 -6.71
N TYR A 77 -5.43 -6.80 -5.57
CA TYR A 77 -4.10 -6.44 -5.07
C TYR A 77 -2.99 -6.94 -6.00
N ALA A 78 -3.10 -8.16 -6.51
CA ALA A 78 -2.17 -8.68 -7.51
C ALA A 78 -2.22 -7.88 -8.83
N SER A 79 -3.41 -7.50 -9.29
CA SER A 79 -3.56 -6.67 -10.49
C SER A 79 -2.92 -5.29 -10.32
N MET A 80 -3.14 -4.63 -9.18
CA MET A 80 -2.55 -3.33 -8.89
C MET A 80 -1.02 -3.42 -8.73
N SER A 81 -0.54 -4.47 -8.07
CA SER A 81 0.88 -4.77 -7.86
C SER A 81 1.62 -4.90 -9.19
N ASN A 82 1.08 -5.71 -10.12
CA ASN A 82 1.63 -5.85 -11.47
C ASN A 82 1.71 -4.52 -12.22
N ARG A 83 0.73 -3.63 -12.05
CA ARG A 83 0.76 -2.30 -12.69
C ARG A 83 1.90 -1.45 -12.13
N VAL A 84 2.11 -1.43 -10.82
CA VAL A 84 3.24 -0.72 -10.20
C VAL A 84 4.57 -1.28 -10.71
N MET A 85 4.70 -2.61 -10.79
CA MET A 85 5.92 -3.25 -11.27
C MET A 85 6.26 -2.87 -12.70
N VAL A 86 5.29 -2.95 -13.62
CA VAL A 86 5.47 -2.53 -15.02
C VAL A 86 5.92 -1.07 -15.12
N HIS A 87 5.42 -0.20 -14.25
CA HIS A 87 5.86 1.20 -14.22
C HIS A 87 7.31 1.35 -13.73
N LEU A 88 7.72 0.64 -12.68
CA LEU A 88 9.09 0.73 -12.16
C LEU A 88 10.11 0.08 -13.10
N GLU A 89 9.75 -1.01 -13.78
CA GLU A 89 10.57 -1.66 -14.81
C GLU A 89 10.87 -0.72 -15.98
N ALA A 90 9.99 0.25 -16.25
CA ALA A 90 10.23 1.26 -17.27
C ALA A 90 11.20 2.38 -16.83
N LEU A 91 11.41 2.55 -15.52
CA LEU A 91 12.23 3.65 -14.96
C LEU A 91 13.68 3.25 -14.69
N ALA A 92 13.95 2.00 -14.34
CA ALA A 92 15.29 1.53 -14.01
C ALA A 92 15.75 0.37 -14.91
N PRO A 93 17.06 0.27 -15.23
CA PRO A 93 17.59 -0.79 -16.08
C PRO A 93 17.35 -2.22 -15.55
N ARG A 94 17.26 -2.37 -14.22
CA ARG A 94 16.98 -3.65 -13.57
C ARG A 94 16.17 -3.41 -12.31
N VAL A 95 15.11 -4.20 -12.17
CA VAL A 95 14.22 -4.20 -10.99
C VAL A 95 14.13 -5.63 -10.47
N GLU A 96 14.07 -5.79 -9.16
CA GLU A 96 13.88 -7.06 -8.47
C GLU A 96 12.68 -6.94 -7.53
N GLN A 97 11.63 -7.69 -7.82
CA GLN A 97 10.45 -7.75 -6.99
C GLN A 97 10.76 -8.50 -5.69
N TYR A 98 10.55 -7.85 -4.55
CA TYR A 98 10.73 -8.47 -3.23
C TYR A 98 9.40 -9.00 -2.67
N SER A 99 8.32 -8.22 -2.81
CA SER A 99 7.00 -8.58 -2.29
C SER A 99 5.88 -8.04 -3.21
N ILE A 100 4.65 -7.96 -2.70
CA ILE A 100 3.51 -7.46 -3.48
C ILE A 100 3.54 -5.92 -3.62
N ASP A 101 4.21 -5.23 -2.71
CA ASP A 101 4.29 -3.77 -2.65
C ASP A 101 5.73 -3.22 -2.57
N GLU A 102 6.74 -4.10 -2.52
CA GLU A 102 8.15 -3.70 -2.41
C GLU A 102 9.02 -4.22 -3.57
N MET A 103 9.85 -3.32 -4.11
CA MET A 103 10.75 -3.57 -5.23
C MET A 103 12.12 -2.91 -5.01
N PHE A 104 13.19 -3.60 -5.38
CA PHE A 104 14.54 -3.05 -5.45
C PHE A 104 14.86 -2.63 -6.89
N LEU A 105 15.31 -1.39 -7.07
CA LEU A 105 15.73 -0.85 -8.37
C LEU A 105 17.24 -0.68 -8.37
N ASP A 106 17.91 -1.25 -9.37
CA ASP A 106 19.32 -0.99 -9.63
C ASP A 106 19.48 0.35 -10.35
N ILE A 107 19.93 1.35 -9.61
CA ILE A 107 20.01 2.74 -10.07
C ILE A 107 21.43 3.17 -10.40
N ARG A 108 22.36 2.21 -10.58
CA ARG A 108 23.74 2.53 -10.94
C ARG A 108 23.79 3.25 -12.30
N GLY A 109 24.42 4.43 -12.32
CA GLY A 109 24.60 5.23 -13.53
C GLY A 109 23.43 6.15 -13.87
N ILE A 110 22.32 6.10 -13.12
CA ILE A 110 21.19 7.04 -13.30
C ILE A 110 21.61 8.48 -12.97
N ASP A 111 22.49 8.65 -11.98
CA ASP A 111 23.09 9.93 -11.56
C ASP A 111 23.88 10.66 -12.65
N SER A 112 24.26 9.96 -13.73
CA SER A 112 24.86 10.60 -14.91
C SER A 112 23.84 11.33 -15.80
N CYS A 113 22.54 11.04 -15.62
CA CYS A 113 21.45 11.59 -16.43
C CYS A 113 20.49 12.48 -15.60
N ILE A 114 20.22 12.12 -14.35
CA ILE A 114 19.28 12.80 -13.46
C ILE A 114 19.69 12.59 -12.00
N ASP A 115 19.49 13.59 -11.16
CA ASP A 115 19.74 13.45 -9.72
C ASP A 115 18.80 12.40 -9.09
N PHE A 116 19.27 11.72 -8.05
CA PHE A 116 18.49 10.66 -7.41
C PHE A 116 17.21 11.16 -6.74
N GLU A 117 17.19 12.41 -6.23
CA GLU A 117 15.97 12.99 -5.68
C GLU A 117 14.92 13.22 -6.78
N ASP A 118 15.34 13.76 -7.91
CA ASP A 118 14.47 13.99 -9.06
C ASP A 118 14.00 12.66 -9.68
N PHE A 119 14.88 11.64 -9.72
CA PHE A 119 14.51 10.28 -10.10
C PHE A 119 13.42 9.70 -9.19
N GLY A 120 13.56 9.85 -7.88
CA GLY A 120 12.59 9.35 -6.90
C GLY A 120 11.25 10.11 -6.86
N ARG A 121 11.17 11.29 -7.50
CA ARG A 121 9.94 12.10 -7.59
C ARG A 121 9.10 11.84 -8.84
N GLN A 122 9.62 11.08 -9.81
CA GLN A 122 8.88 10.63 -11.00
C GLN A 122 7.80 9.61 -10.62
#